data_AF-A0A2V9K2U3-F1
#
_entry.id   AF-A0A2V9K2U3-F1
#
_cell.length_a   1.000
_cell.length_b   1.000
_cell.length_c   1.000
_cell.angle_alpha   90.00
_cell.angle_beta   90.00
_cell.angle_gamma   90.00
#
_symmetry.space_group_name_H-M   'P 1'
#
loop_
_entity.id
_entity.type
_entity.pdbx_description
1 polymer ?
#
loop_
_entity_poly.entity_id
_entity_poly.type
_entity_poly.pdbx_seq_one_letter_code
_entity_poly.pdbx_strand_id
1 'polypeptide(L)' 'MVSESEILEENRKVRRLQLVVDLVMSVLGQSDMTLEEASDMVAATRRFALNLFPDKEHTYDLIYQPKFRRLLAEKYKLA' A
#
# COMPACT_ATOMS: atom_id res chain seq x y z
N MET A 1 -27.35 -9.53 -7.77
CA MET A 1 -26.62 -8.58 -8.65
C MET A 1 -26.03 -7.52 -7.74
N VAL A 2 -24.75 -7.19 -7.91
CA VAL A 2 -24.13 -6.09 -7.15
C VAL A 2 -24.81 -4.78 -7.56
N SER A 3 -25.22 -3.98 -6.59
CA SER A 3 -25.90 -2.71 -6.81
C SER A 3 -24.94 -1.61 -7.25
N GLU A 4 -25.43 -0.58 -7.94
CA GLU A 4 -24.61 0.56 -8.36
C GLU A 4 -23.95 1.29 -7.17
N SER A 5 -24.62 1.31 -6.01
CA SER A 5 -24.08 1.88 -4.77
C SER A 5 -22.90 1.07 -4.22
N GLU A 6 -22.97 -0.27 -4.27
CA GLU A 6 -21.87 -1.14 -3.86
C GLU A 6 -20.64 -0.95 -4.77
N ILE A 7 -20.86 -0.83 -6.08
CA ILE A 7 -19.78 -0.55 -7.05
C ILE A 7 -19.15 0.84 -6.77
N LEU A 8 -19.96 1.84 -6.46
CA LEU A 8 -19.47 3.18 -6.14
C LEU A 8 -18.62 3.19 -4.86
N GLU A 9 -19.09 2.50 -3.81
CA GLU A 9 -18.35 2.36 -2.55
C GLU A 9 -17.04 1.60 -2.72
N GLU A 10 -17.03 0.52 -3.51
CA GLU A 10 -15.80 -0.21 -3.82
C GLU A 10 -14.80 0.69 -4.57
N ASN A 11 -15.26 1.42 -5.59
CA ASN A 11 -14.43 2.39 -6.32
C ASN A 11 -13.87 3.49 -5.40
N ARG A 12 -14.65 3.97 -4.43
CA ARG A 12 -14.18 4.94 -3.43
C ARG A 12 -13.06 4.37 -2.57
N LYS A 13 -13.20 3.12 -2.10
CA LYS A 13 -12.16 2.43 -1.33
C LYS A 13 -10.89 2.23 -2.16
N VAL A 14 -11.01 1.88 -3.43
CA VAL A 14 -9.85 1.68 -4.32
C VAL A 14 -9.09 2.98 -4.51
N ARG A 15 -9.78 4.07 -4.81
CA ARG A 15 -9.16 5.41 -4.95
C ARG A 15 -8.48 5.85 -3.66
N ARG A 16 -9.12 5.61 -2.51
CA ARG A 16 -8.52 5.90 -1.20
C ARG A 16 -7.24 5.10 -0.97
N LEU A 17 -7.24 3.81 -1.29
CA LEU A 17 -6.05 2.96 -1.15
C LEU A 17 -4.92 3.44 -2.06
N GLN A 18 -5.22 3.78 -3.32
CA GLN A 18 -4.23 4.32 -4.26
C GLN A 18 -3.56 5.59 -3.71
N LEU A 19 -4.35 6.55 -3.23
CA LEU A 19 -3.83 7.78 -2.62
C LEU A 19 -2.91 7.50 -1.42
N VAL A 20 -3.30 6.59 -0.54
CA VAL A 20 -2.48 6.24 0.64
C VAL A 20 -1.17 5.58 0.21
N VAL A 21 -1.22 4.64 -0.73
CA VAL A 21 0.00 3.97 -1.22
C VAL A 21 0.94 4.97 -1.89
N ASP A 22 0.42 5.85 -2.74
CA ASP A 22 1.23 6.86 -3.44
C ASP A 22 1.89 7.83 -2.44
N LEU A 23 1.14 8.24 -1.42
CA LEU A 23 1.69 9.06 -0.33
C LEU A 23 2.81 8.32 0.41
N VAL A 24 2.59 7.05 0.79
CA VAL A 24 3.58 6.25 1.51
C VAL A 24 4.83 6.05 0.67
N MET A 25 4.70 5.75 -0.63
CA MET A 25 5.85 5.65 -1.54
C MET A 25 6.61 6.97 -1.64
N SER A 26 5.92 8.11 -1.70
CA SER A 26 6.54 9.43 -1.72
C SER A 26 7.34 9.70 -0.44
N VAL A 27 6.74 9.45 0.74
CA VAL A 27 7.40 9.61 2.04
C VAL A 27 8.61 8.68 2.14
N LEU A 28 8.42 7.38 1.86
CA LEU A 28 9.51 6.40 1.83
C LEU A 28 10.64 6.81 0.88
N GLY A 29 10.35 7.47 -0.24
CA GLY A 29 11.38 7.97 -1.14
C GLY A 29 12.16 9.16 -0.58
N GLN A 30 11.48 10.12 0.03
CA GLN A 30 12.03 11.44 0.32
C GLN A 30 12.60 11.62 1.73
N SER A 31 12.09 10.91 2.73
CA SER A 31 12.48 11.15 4.13
C SER A 31 13.72 10.36 4.54
N ASP A 32 14.62 10.95 5.32
CA ASP A 32 15.64 10.17 6.04
C ASP A 32 14.99 9.40 7.19
N MET A 33 14.79 8.10 6.98
CA MET A 33 14.31 7.17 8.00
C MET A 33 15.07 5.85 7.88
N THR A 34 15.17 5.11 8.98
CA THR A 34 15.80 3.79 9.03
C THR A 34 15.00 2.75 8.25
N LEU A 35 15.64 1.61 7.93
CA LEU A 35 14.97 0.49 7.28
C LEU A 35 13.82 -0.07 8.12
N GLU A 36 13.96 -0.03 9.45
CA GLU A 36 12.94 -0.51 10.39
C GLU A 36 11.69 0.38 10.32
N GLU A 37 11.85 1.70 10.44
CA GLU A 37 10.74 2.66 10.32
C GLU A 37 10.04 2.57 8.96
N ALA A 38 10.82 2.42 7.88
CA ALA A 38 10.29 2.22 6.54
C ALA A 38 9.47 0.92 6.42
N SER A 39 9.98 -0.16 7.02
CA SER A 39 9.32 -1.47 7.03
C SER A 39 8.01 -1.43 7.83
N ASP A 40 8.00 -0.73 8.96
CA ASP A 40 6.81 -0.51 9.78
C ASP A 40 5.73 0.27 9.04
N MET A 41 6.12 1.28 8.25
CA MET A 41 5.19 2.06 7.45
C MET A 41 4.57 1.22 6.32
N VAL A 42 5.36 0.33 5.69
CA VAL A 42 4.83 -0.65 4.72
C VAL A 42 3.85 -1.61 5.40
N ALA A 43 4.19 -2.14 6.57
CA ALA A 43 3.31 -3.02 7.33
C ALA A 43 2.00 -2.31 7.75
N ALA A 44 2.08 -1.04 8.17
CA ALA A 44 0.90 -0.23 8.47
C ALA A 44 0.02 -0.02 7.25
N THR A 45 0.62 0.25 6.08
CA THR A 45 -0.10 0.40 4.81
C THR A 45 -0.81 -0.89 4.41
N ARG A 46 -0.18 -2.05 4.63
CA ARG A 46 -0.80 -3.36 4.41
C ARG A 46 -2.01 -3.56 5.31
N ARG A 47 -1.88 -3.33 6.62
CA ARG A 47 -3.00 -3.41 7.57
C ARG A 47 -4.16 -2.49 7.17
N PHE A 48 -3.85 -1.26 6.74
CA PHE A 48 -4.85 -0.33 6.24
C PHE A 48 -5.59 -0.87 5.00
N ALA A 49 -4.86 -1.46 4.05
CA ALA A 49 -5.45 -2.05 2.86
C ALA A 49 -6.39 -3.23 3.20
N LEU A 50 -5.97 -4.10 4.12
CA LEU A 50 -6.79 -5.23 4.58
C LEU A 50 -8.04 -4.78 5.33
N ASN A 51 -7.98 -3.67 6.07
CA ASN A 51 -9.19 -3.10 6.71
C ASN A 51 -10.19 -2.57 5.66
N LEU A 52 -9.71 -2.07 4.52
CA LEU A 52 -10.59 -1.65 3.42
C LEU A 52 -11.14 -2.83 2.61
N PHE A 53 -10.31 -3.88 2.45
CA PHE A 53 -10.58 -5.06 1.64
C PHE A 53 -10.13 -6.35 2.34
N PRO A 54 -10.90 -6.86 3.32
CA PRO A 54 -10.51 -8.02 4.13
C PRO A 54 -10.18 -9.27 3.31
N ASP A 55 -10.93 -9.51 2.23
CA ASP A 55 -10.80 -10.71 1.41
C ASP A 55 -9.85 -10.54 0.21
N LYS A 56 -9.12 -9.42 0.11
CA LYS A 56 -8.27 -9.09 -1.04
C LYS A 56 -6.78 -8.98 -0.70
N GLU A 57 -6.34 -9.70 0.33
CA GLU A 57 -4.93 -9.75 0.77
C GLU A 57 -3.98 -10.13 -0.36
N HIS A 58 -4.28 -11.24 -1.05
CA HIS A 58 -3.44 -11.71 -2.15
C HIS A 58 -3.32 -10.69 -3.29
N THR A 59 -4.41 -9.99 -3.62
CA THR A 59 -4.41 -8.95 -4.65
C THR A 59 -3.56 -7.75 -4.23
N TYR A 60 -3.62 -7.35 -2.96
CA TYR A 60 -2.74 -6.31 -2.44
C TYR A 60 -1.27 -6.71 -2.57
N ASP A 61 -0.94 -7.92 -2.13
CA ASP A 61 0.43 -8.42 -2.17
C ASP A 61 0.95 -8.52 -3.62
N LEU A 62 0.13 -8.93 -4.59
CA LEU A 62 0.53 -8.95 -6.00
C LEU A 62 0.81 -7.55 -6.58
N ILE A 63 0.05 -6.53 -6.19
CA ILE A 63 0.10 -5.20 -6.82
C ILE A 63 1.10 -4.28 -6.12
N TYR A 64 1.15 -4.29 -4.79
CA TYR A 64 1.83 -3.26 -4.01
C TYR A 64 3.10 -3.76 -3.32
N GLN A 65 3.15 -5.03 -2.89
CA GLN A 65 4.36 -5.59 -2.26
C GLN A 65 5.60 -5.47 -3.16
N PRO A 66 5.55 -5.73 -4.49
CA PRO A 66 6.71 -5.58 -5.36
C PRO A 66 7.19 -4.13 -5.46
N LYS A 67 6.27 -3.16 -5.39
CA LYS A 67 6.58 -1.72 -5.46
C LYS A 67 7.34 -1.28 -4.22
N PHE A 68 6.84 -1.64 -3.04
CA PHE A 68 7.52 -1.34 -1.78
C PHE A 68 8.87 -2.04 -1.70
N ARG A 69 8.94 -3.33 -2.06
CA ARG A 69 10.21 -4.08 -2.05
C ARG A 69 11.26 -3.41 -2.94
N ARG A 70 10.88 -2.99 -4.15
CA ARG A 70 11.78 -2.30 -5.07
C ARG A 70 12.27 -0.97 -4.48
N LEU A 71 11.36 -0.15 -3.97
CA LEU A 71 11.70 1.14 -3.36
C LEU A 71 12.65 0.99 -2.18
N LEU A 72 12.38 0.02 -1.29
CA LEU A 72 13.23 -0.24 -0.13
C LEU A 72 14.60 -0.79 -0.54
N ALA A 73 14.65 -1.71 -1.51
CA ALA A 73 15.92 -2.25 -2.00
C ALA A 73 16.80 -1.15 -2.63
N GLU A 74 16.21 -0.27 -3.45
CA GLU A 74 16.91 0.85 -4.08
C GLU A 74 17.39 1.87 -3.03
N LYS A 75 16.55 2.24 -2.07
CA LYS A 75 16.87 3.25 -1.05
C LYS A 75 17.90 2.78 -0.02
N TYR A 76 17.74 1.56 0.48
CA TYR A 76 18.56 1.00 1.57
C TYR A 76 19.70 0.12 1.07
N LYS A 77 19.88 -0.01 -0.26
CA LYS A 77 20.92 -0.82 -0.89
C LYS A 77 20.91 -2.26 -0.40
N LEU A 78 19.71 -2.83 -0.26
CA LEU A 78 19.53 -4.23 0.10
C LEU A 78 19.88 -5.07 -1.14
N ALA A 79 21.02 -5.76 -1.07
CA ALA A 79 21.52 -6.65 -2.11
C ALA A 79 20.80 -7.99 -2.14
#